data_AF-A0A7V3RSD6-F1
#
_entry.id   AF-A0A7V3RSD6-F1
#
_cell.length_a   1.000
_cell.length_b   1.000
_cell.length_c   1.000
_cell.angle_alpha   90.00
_cell.angle_beta   90.00
_cell.angle_gamma   90.00
#
_symmetry.space_group_name_H-M   'P 1'
#
loop_
_entity.id
_entity.type
_entity.pdbx_description
1 polymer ?
#
loop_
_entity_poly.entity_id
_entity_poly.type
_entity_poly.pdbx_seq_one_letter_code
_entity_poly.pdbx_strand_id
1 'polypeptide(L)'
;MSNILQPIDTALAKSLAAKSDQELFSILESPADWRPEVLDFVRAELGRRSSSPAQIDQKLAESTQRKNEEFKKRADVPLTFWETFFIALYGAGFGPVGLSLVWQQASQFMENGYVLKAKKSWQLFWFAFGVWLLVAVVFLVIVALL
;
A
#
# COMPACT_ATOMS: atom_id res chain seq x y z
N MET A 1 -20.42 -24.90 15.42
CA MET A 1 -20.64 -24.09 14.20
C MET A 1 -19.74 -24.64 13.13
N SER A 2 -20.30 -25.40 12.19
CA SER A 2 -19.57 -26.00 11.08
C SER A 2 -19.32 -24.91 10.04
N ASN A 3 -18.09 -24.41 9.93
CA ASN A 3 -17.69 -23.58 8.80
C ASN A 3 -17.67 -24.51 7.57
N ILE A 4 -18.71 -24.41 6.75
CA ILE A 4 -18.77 -25.11 5.47
C ILE A 4 -17.86 -24.31 4.53
N LEU A 5 -16.56 -24.65 4.51
CA LEU A 5 -15.63 -24.15 3.50
C LEU A 5 -16.22 -24.48 2.14
N GLN A 6 -16.55 -23.46 1.34
CA GLN A 6 -17.06 -23.69 -0.01
C GLN A 6 -15.97 -24.43 -0.81
N PRO A 7 -16.32 -25.50 -1.54
CA PRO A 7 -15.34 -26.19 -2.36
C PRO A 7 -14.78 -25.21 -3.39
N ILE A 8 -13.46 -25.12 -3.49
CA ILE A 8 -12.80 -24.36 -4.55
C ILE A 8 -13.27 -24.87 -5.91
N ASP A 9 -13.50 -23.95 -6.84
CA ASP A 9 -13.77 -24.26 -8.24
C ASP A 9 -12.66 -25.17 -8.81
N THR A 10 -13.04 -26.31 -9.37
CA THR A 10 -12.13 -27.31 -9.96
C THR A 10 -11.17 -26.68 -10.99
N ALA A 11 -11.61 -25.66 -11.73
CA ALA A 11 -10.75 -24.95 -12.69
C ALA A 11 -9.66 -24.12 -11.97
N LEU A 12 -10.02 -23.47 -10.86
CA LEU A 12 -9.10 -22.71 -10.03
C LEU A 12 -8.14 -23.62 -9.26
N ALA A 13 -8.61 -24.75 -8.73
CA ALA A 13 -7.75 -25.75 -8.09
C ALA A 13 -6.69 -26.29 -9.06
N LYS A 14 -7.06 -26.57 -10.32
CA LYS A 14 -6.11 -26.99 -11.34
C LYS A 14 -5.10 -25.91 -11.71
N SER A 15 -5.53 -24.66 -11.80
CA SER A 15 -4.60 -23.56 -12.13
C SER A 15 -3.62 -23.30 -10.98
N LEU A 16 -4.07 -23.37 -9.71
CA LEU A 16 -3.22 -23.28 -8.53
C LEU A 16 -2.27 -24.49 -8.44
N ALA A 17 -2.74 -25.71 -8.73
CA ALA A 17 -1.88 -26.89 -8.79
C ALA A 17 -0.90 -26.87 -9.98
N ALA A 18 -1.07 -26.02 -10.98
CA ALA A 18 -0.09 -25.84 -12.05
C ALA A 18 1.02 -24.83 -11.68
N LYS A 19 0.82 -24.03 -10.61
CA LYS A 19 1.78 -23.02 -10.16
C LYS A 19 3.00 -23.62 -9.49
N SER A 20 4.10 -22.88 -9.55
CA SER A 20 5.32 -23.21 -8.81
C SER A 20 5.15 -23.00 -7.30
N ASP A 21 5.97 -23.66 -6.50
CA ASP A 21 5.92 -23.51 -5.04
C ASP A 21 6.15 -22.05 -4.61
N GLN A 22 7.00 -21.32 -5.33
CA GLN A 22 7.26 -19.90 -5.07
C GLN A 22 6.02 -19.03 -5.31
N GLU A 23 5.25 -19.29 -6.37
CA GLU A 23 3.98 -18.59 -6.61
C GLU A 23 2.93 -18.95 -5.55
N LEU A 24 2.87 -20.22 -5.13
CA LEU A 24 1.99 -20.66 -4.05
C LEU A 24 2.34 -19.96 -2.73
N PHE A 25 3.63 -19.82 -2.41
CA PHE A 25 4.08 -19.01 -1.27
C PHE A 25 3.67 -17.55 -1.41
N SER A 26 3.77 -16.92 -2.58
CA SER A 26 3.34 -15.53 -2.76
C SER A 26 1.84 -15.31 -2.52
N ILE A 27 1.00 -16.32 -2.80
CA ILE A 27 -0.43 -16.27 -2.49
C ILE A 27 -0.66 -16.25 -0.98
N LEU A 28 0.12 -17.04 -0.22
CA LEU A 28 0.07 -17.06 1.24
C LEU A 28 0.61 -15.78 1.88
N GLU A 29 1.50 -15.04 1.20
CA GLU A 29 2.03 -13.75 1.67
C GLU A 29 1.03 -12.60 1.59
N SER A 30 -0.05 -12.73 0.81
CA SER A 30 -1.09 -11.71 0.63
C SER A 30 -2.48 -12.25 1.00
N PRO A 31 -2.73 -12.68 2.24
CA PRO A 31 -3.97 -13.35 2.61
C PRO A 31 -5.23 -12.48 2.47
N ALA A 32 -5.09 -11.14 2.39
CA ALA A 32 -6.21 -10.22 2.19
C ALA A 32 -6.74 -10.21 0.75
N ASP A 33 -5.93 -10.60 -0.23
CA ASP A 33 -6.28 -10.57 -1.66
C ASP A 33 -7.00 -11.86 -2.10
N TRP A 34 -6.99 -12.89 -1.26
CA TRP A 34 -7.47 -14.23 -1.58
C TRP A 34 -8.55 -14.70 -0.61
N ARG A 35 -9.44 -15.55 -1.11
CA ARG A 35 -10.47 -16.15 -0.25
C ARG A 35 -9.84 -17.18 0.69
N PRO A 36 -10.35 -17.36 1.91
CA PRO A 36 -9.80 -18.31 2.88
C PRO A 36 -9.64 -19.73 2.33
N GLU A 37 -10.58 -20.17 1.49
CA GLU A 37 -10.57 -21.51 0.91
C GLU A 37 -9.36 -21.70 -0.01
N VAL A 38 -9.01 -20.67 -0.80
CA VAL A 38 -7.82 -20.65 -1.68
C VAL A 38 -6.54 -20.80 -0.85
N LEU A 39 -6.46 -20.09 0.28
CA LEU A 39 -5.30 -20.17 1.17
C LEU A 39 -5.15 -21.57 1.77
N ASP A 40 -6.26 -22.20 2.18
CA ASP A 40 -6.27 -23.56 2.71
C ASP A 40 -5.85 -24.59 1.65
N PHE A 41 -6.33 -24.46 0.41
CA PHE A 41 -5.91 -25.32 -0.69
C PHE A 41 -4.43 -25.15 -1.02
N VAL A 42 -3.93 -23.91 -1.08
CA VAL A 42 -2.52 -23.62 -1.34
C VAL A 42 -1.63 -24.21 -0.25
N ARG A 43 -2.03 -24.10 1.02
CA ARG A 43 -1.33 -24.74 2.15
C ARG A 43 -1.36 -26.26 2.04
N ALA A 44 -2.49 -26.85 1.65
CA ALA A 44 -2.61 -28.29 1.43
C ALA A 44 -1.76 -28.78 0.24
N GLU A 45 -1.70 -28.01 -0.85
CA GLU A 45 -0.93 -28.34 -2.04
C GLU A 45 0.59 -28.21 -1.80
N LEU A 46 1.04 -27.17 -1.09
CA LEU A 46 2.43 -27.05 -0.63
C LEU A 46 2.80 -28.17 0.37
N GLY A 47 1.88 -28.52 1.26
CA GLY A 47 1.99 -29.66 2.16
C GLY A 47 2.17 -30.99 1.42
N ARG A 48 1.37 -31.21 0.38
CA ARG A 48 1.44 -32.38 -0.50
C ARG A 48 2.77 -32.47 -1.24
N ARG A 49 3.35 -31.33 -1.63
CA ARG A 49 4.55 -31.27 -2.48
C ARG A 49 5.87 -31.50 -1.77
N SER A 50 5.93 -31.38 -0.44
CA SER A 50 7.04 -31.76 0.46
C SER A 50 7.37 -30.71 1.54
N SER A 51 6.65 -29.59 1.60
CA SER A 51 6.87 -28.61 2.68
C SER A 51 6.08 -29.01 3.92
N SER A 52 6.74 -29.28 5.04
CA SER A 52 6.02 -29.46 6.31
C SER A 52 5.18 -28.21 6.59
N PRO A 53 3.93 -28.32 7.08
CA PRO A 53 3.13 -27.15 7.45
C PRO A 53 3.89 -26.18 8.37
N ALA A 54 4.72 -26.72 9.28
CA ALA A 54 5.58 -25.91 10.15
C ALA A 54 6.65 -25.13 9.38
N GLN A 55 7.23 -25.68 8.30
CA GLN A 55 8.19 -24.98 7.45
C GLN A 55 7.52 -23.89 6.60
N ILE A 56 6.27 -24.12 6.17
CA ILE A 56 5.48 -23.12 5.44
C ILE A 56 5.20 -21.93 6.35
N ASP A 57 4.69 -22.19 7.56
CA ASP A 57 4.38 -21.14 8.52
C ASP A 57 5.65 -20.43 9.01
N GLN A 58 6.77 -21.14 9.19
CA GLN A 58 8.05 -20.54 9.55
C GLN A 58 8.59 -19.62 8.45
N LYS A 59 8.57 -20.04 7.19
CA LYS A 59 8.99 -19.19 6.06
C LYS A 59 8.10 -17.96 5.91
N LEU A 60 6.78 -18.13 6.10
CA LEU A 60 5.81 -17.03 6.04
C LEU A 60 6.00 -16.05 7.19
N ALA A 61 6.25 -16.54 8.41
CA ALA A 61 6.56 -15.70 9.56
C ALA A 61 7.88 -14.95 9.37
N GLU A 62 8.92 -15.61 8.84
CA GLU A 62 10.21 -14.97 8.56
C GLU A 62 10.09 -13.91 7.44
N SER A 63 9.38 -14.19 6.36
CA SER A 63 9.18 -13.22 5.27
C SER A 63 8.34 -12.02 5.74
N THR A 64 7.32 -12.27 6.57
CA THR A 64 6.52 -11.22 7.21
C THR A 64 7.36 -10.39 8.19
N GLN A 65 8.22 -11.02 9.01
CA GLN A 65 9.13 -10.31 9.91
C GLN A 65 10.14 -9.46 9.14
N ARG A 66 10.78 -9.99 8.09
CA ARG A 66 11.71 -9.23 7.25
C ARG A 66 11.02 -8.04 6.58
N LYS A 67 9.82 -8.25 6.00
CA LYS A 67 9.01 -7.15 5.44
C LYS A 67 8.73 -6.11 6.52
N ASN A 68 8.26 -6.51 7.71
CA ASN A 68 7.98 -5.59 8.80
C ASN A 68 9.21 -4.84 9.31
N GLU A 69 10.39 -5.47 9.36
CA GLU A 69 11.64 -4.81 9.69
C GLU A 69 12.06 -3.80 8.62
N GLU A 70 11.92 -4.15 7.33
CA GLU A 70 12.14 -3.21 6.23
C GLU A 70 11.14 -2.05 6.27
N PHE A 71 9.86 -2.33 6.54
CA PHE A 71 8.82 -1.32 6.75
C PHE A 71 9.18 -0.39 7.89
N LYS A 72 9.64 -0.91 9.04
CA LYS A 72 10.13 -0.09 10.16
C LYS A 72 11.32 0.78 9.77
N LYS A 73 12.32 0.20 9.08
CA LYS A 73 13.48 0.96 8.59
C LYS A 73 13.09 2.08 7.63
N ARG A 74 12.12 1.83 6.74
CA ARG A 74 11.60 2.82 5.78
C ARG A 74 10.66 3.84 6.43
N ALA A 75 9.93 3.45 7.47
CA ALA A 75 8.97 4.30 8.17
C ALA A 75 9.65 5.51 8.83
N ASP A 76 10.87 5.34 9.34
CA ASP A 76 11.63 6.39 10.03
C ASP A 76 12.47 7.28 9.10
N VAL A 77 12.49 7.01 7.79
CA VAL A 77 13.27 7.81 6.84
C VAL A 77 12.62 9.20 6.70
N PRO A 78 13.31 10.30 7.05
CA PRO A 78 12.76 11.64 6.90
C PRO A 78 12.71 12.07 5.42
N LEU A 79 11.89 13.07 5.09
CA LEU A 79 12.01 13.74 3.81
C LEU A 79 13.39 14.38 3.68
N THR A 80 13.96 14.21 2.50
CA THR A 80 15.13 14.93 2.05
C THR A 80 14.78 16.40 1.86
N PHE A 81 15.77 17.28 2.00
CA PHE A 81 15.61 18.70 1.70
C PHE A 81 15.00 18.94 0.31
N TRP A 82 15.52 18.27 -0.72
CA TRP A 82 15.01 18.40 -2.09
C TRP A 82 13.56 17.93 -2.24
N GLU A 83 13.16 16.81 -1.62
CA GLU A 83 11.76 16.34 -1.64
C GLU A 83 10.82 17.39 -1.03
N THR A 84 11.24 17.99 0.11
CA THR A 84 10.48 19.06 0.77
C THR A 84 10.37 20.31 -0.10
N PHE A 85 11.49 20.74 -0.70
CA PHE A 85 11.54 21.90 -1.59
C PHE A 85 10.64 21.73 -2.81
N PHE A 86 10.70 20.58 -3.48
CA PHE A 86 9.85 20.30 -4.65
C PHE A 86 8.38 20.22 -4.29
N ILE A 87 8.00 19.57 -3.18
CA ILE A 87 6.61 19.52 -2.73
C ILE A 87 6.06 20.93 -2.46
N ALA A 88 6.84 21.78 -1.78
CA ALA A 88 6.46 23.16 -1.52
C ALA A 88 6.34 23.97 -2.84
N LEU A 89 7.31 23.82 -3.74
CA LEU A 89 7.31 24.49 -5.04
C LEU A 89 6.12 24.08 -5.91
N TYR A 90 5.79 22.79 -5.97
CA TYR A 90 4.64 22.30 -6.73
C TYR A 90 3.33 22.76 -6.07
N GLY A 91 3.15 22.50 -4.78
CA GLY A 91 1.92 22.83 -4.06
C GLY A 91 1.59 24.33 -4.07
N ALA A 92 2.60 25.20 -3.91
CA ALA A 92 2.38 26.65 -3.92
C ALA A 92 2.44 27.27 -5.32
N GLY A 93 3.32 26.78 -6.21
CA GLY A 93 3.62 27.43 -7.49
C GLY A 93 2.71 27.06 -8.65
N PHE A 94 2.16 25.84 -8.66
CA PHE A 94 1.41 25.31 -9.82
C PHE A 94 -0.10 25.19 -9.58
N GLY A 95 -0.63 25.78 -8.50
CA GLY A 95 -2.07 25.78 -8.26
C GLY A 95 -2.64 24.39 -8.03
N PRO A 96 -3.91 24.17 -8.44
CA PRO A 96 -4.58 22.87 -8.30
C PRO A 96 -3.84 21.70 -8.95
N VAL A 97 -3.08 21.95 -10.03
CA VAL A 97 -2.27 20.92 -10.72
C VAL A 97 -1.06 20.53 -9.87
N GLY A 98 -0.44 21.49 -9.19
CA GLY A 98 0.63 21.20 -8.23
C GLY A 98 0.14 20.39 -7.04
N LEU A 99 -1.07 20.70 -6.54
CA LEU A 99 -1.70 19.97 -5.44
C LEU A 99 -1.99 18.51 -5.79
N SER A 100 -2.41 18.20 -7.02
CA SER A 100 -2.67 16.80 -7.43
C SER A 100 -1.39 15.96 -7.50
N LEU A 101 -0.26 16.55 -7.91
CA LEU A 101 1.04 15.88 -7.90
C LEU A 101 1.52 15.58 -6.47
N VAL A 102 1.36 16.55 -5.55
CA VAL A 102 1.68 16.35 -4.13
C VAL A 102 0.76 15.31 -3.50
N TRP A 103 -0.53 15.30 -3.88
CA TRP A 103 -1.50 14.28 -3.49
C TRP A 103 -1.03 12.87 -3.84
N GLN A 104 -0.72 12.65 -5.12
CA GLN A 104 -0.28 11.35 -5.63
C GLN A 104 1.03 10.89 -5.00
N GLN A 105 1.97 11.80 -4.77
CA GLN A 105 3.27 11.43 -4.20
C GLN A 105 3.14 11.01 -2.73
N ALA A 106 2.31 11.69 -1.94
CA ALA A 106 2.11 11.34 -0.55
C ALA A 106 1.37 10.00 -0.37
N SER A 107 0.40 9.69 -1.23
CA SER A 107 -0.28 8.38 -1.19
C SER A 107 0.69 7.25 -1.50
N GLN A 108 1.57 7.43 -2.50
CA GLN A 108 2.61 6.45 -2.81
C GLN A 108 3.60 6.25 -1.65
N PHE A 109 3.95 7.29 -0.89
CA PHE A 109 4.80 7.11 0.29
C PHE A 109 4.13 6.27 1.37
N MET A 110 2.82 6.39 1.53
CA MET A 110 2.07 5.58 2.50
C MET A 110 2.02 4.11 2.08
N GLU A 111 1.76 3.82 0.80
CA GLU A 111 1.75 2.45 0.26
C GLU A 111 3.13 1.78 0.35
N ASN A 112 4.20 2.54 0.13
CA ASN A 112 5.57 2.04 0.16
C ASN A 112 6.17 1.93 1.58
N GLY A 113 5.39 2.23 2.63
CA GLY A 113 5.83 2.10 4.01
C GLY A 113 6.60 3.29 4.58
N TYR A 114 6.72 4.39 3.85
CA TYR A 114 7.39 5.62 4.31
C TYR A 114 6.43 6.49 5.14
N VAL A 115 6.03 5.99 6.30
CA VAL A 115 5.01 6.61 7.16
C VAL A 115 5.38 8.05 7.58
N LEU A 116 6.62 8.29 8.01
CA LEU A 116 7.06 9.63 8.40
C LEU A 116 7.09 10.58 7.20
N LYS A 117 7.48 10.09 6.00
CA LYS A 117 7.44 10.89 4.78
C LYS A 117 6.01 11.26 4.39
N ALA A 118 5.12 10.26 4.34
CA ALA A 118 3.72 10.45 4.00
C ALA A 118 3.07 11.49 4.93
N LYS A 119 3.31 11.41 6.25
CA LYS A 119 2.75 12.36 7.21
C LYS A 119 3.19 13.80 6.95
N LYS A 120 4.49 14.03 6.71
CA LYS A 120 5.03 15.37 6.42
C LYS A 120 4.55 15.90 5.06
N SER A 121 4.49 15.05 4.03
CA SER A 121 3.92 15.42 2.73
C SER A 121 2.44 15.78 2.83
N TRP A 122 1.67 15.08 3.67
CA TRP A 122 0.27 15.43 4.00
C TRP A 122 0.12 16.75 4.71
N GLN A 123 0.98 17.04 5.68
CA GLN A 123 0.97 18.35 6.30
C GLN A 123 1.20 19.46 5.26
N LEU A 124 2.20 19.31 4.40
CA LEU A 124 2.50 20.29 3.34
C LEU A 124 1.36 20.41 2.31
N PHE A 125 0.74 19.30 1.92
CA PHE A 125 -0.44 19.31 1.06
C PHE A 125 -1.58 20.15 1.65
N TRP A 126 -1.94 19.91 2.92
CA TRP A 126 -3.01 20.66 3.59
C TRP A 126 -2.68 22.15 3.76
N PHE A 127 -1.41 22.48 4.04
CA PHE A 127 -0.96 23.87 4.06
C PHE A 127 -1.14 24.55 2.70
N ALA A 128 -0.66 23.93 1.63
CA ALA A 128 -0.79 24.47 0.28
C ALA A 128 -2.27 24.58 -0.16
N PHE A 129 -3.07 23.56 0.16
CA PHE A 129 -4.51 23.56 -0.10
C PHE A 129 -5.21 24.72 0.62
N GLY A 130 -4.89 24.96 1.89
CA GLY A 130 -5.43 26.08 2.68
C GLY A 130 -5.08 27.45 2.09
N VAL A 131 -3.85 27.64 1.62
CA VAL A 131 -3.43 28.88 0.93
C VAL A 131 -4.24 29.10 -0.34
N TRP A 132 -4.38 28.06 -1.18
CA TRP A 132 -5.17 28.16 -2.42
C TRP A 132 -6.65 28.39 -2.17
N LEU A 133 -7.22 27.82 -1.10
CA LEU A 133 -8.60 28.07 -0.70
C LEU A 133 -8.80 29.54 -0.33
N LEU A 134 -7.87 30.15 0.41
CA LEU A 134 -7.91 31.59 0.71
C LEU A 134 -7.81 32.45 -0.56
N VAL A 135 -6.89 32.13 -1.48
CA VAL A 135 -6.76 32.83 -2.77
C VAL A 135 -8.06 32.74 -3.57
N ALA A 136 -8.69 31.56 -3.63
CA ALA A 136 -9.96 31.37 -4.32
C ALA A 136 -11.10 32.18 -3.69
N VAL A 137 -11.19 32.22 -2.36
CA VAL A 137 -12.20 33.03 -1.65
C VAL A 137 -12.00 34.51 -1.92
N VAL A 138 -10.76 35.02 -1.84
CA VAL A 138 -10.46 36.43 -2.16
C VAL A 138 -10.82 36.76 -3.60
N PHE A 139 -10.48 35.89 -4.54
CA PHE A 139 -10.82 36.06 -5.95
C PHE A 139 -12.34 36.12 -6.16
N LEU A 140 -13.11 35.21 -5.54
CA LEU A 140 -14.57 35.21 -5.61
C LEU A 140 -15.18 36.49 -5.02
N VAL A 141 -14.65 37.00 -3.91
CA VAL A 141 -15.11 38.26 -3.31
C VAL A 141 -14.85 39.44 -4.25
N ILE A 142 -13.66 39.51 -4.87
CA ILE A 142 -13.34 40.57 -5.83
C ILE A 142 -14.28 40.51 -7.05
N VAL A 143 -14.50 39.31 -7.61
CA VAL A 143 -15.41 39.11 -8.75
C VAL A 143 -16.85 39.48 -8.39
N ALA A 144 -17.30 39.21 -7.16
CA ALA A 144 -18.65 39.56 -6.72
C ALA A 144 -18.85 41.07 -6.47
N LEU A 145 -17.77 41.84 -6.30
CA LEU A 145 -17.80 43.29 -6.06
C LEU A 145 -17.57 44.11 -7.34
N LEU A 146 -17.19 43.47 -8.45
CA LEU A 146 -17.03 44.05 -9.79
C LEU A 146 -18.33 43.91 -10.59
#